data_AF-A0A1Q5SHU0-F1
#
_entry.id   AF-A0A1Q5SHU0-F1
#
_cell.length_a   1.000
_cell.length_b   1.000
_cell.length_c   1.000
_cell.angle_alpha   90.00
_cell.angle_beta   90.00
_cell.angle_gamma   90.00
#
_symmetry.space_group_name_H-M   'P 1'
#
loop_
_entity.id
_entity.type
_entity.pdbx_description
1 polymer ?
#
loop_
_entity_poly.entity_id
_entity_poly.type
_entity_poly.pdbx_seq_one_letter_code
_entity_poly.pdbx_strand_id
1 'polypeptide(L)'
;MKPVCLEPRSAAVLARMVAADRPVSAMEIGRDSGLYPNGTSQTWAELGLSLAGPLLEHRLAFKAGRRPIQFDITERGRIAIALFRIIATRQFETAQRKEVVSS
;
A
#
# COMPACT_ATOMS: atom_id res chain seq x y z
N MET A 1 10.13 12.63 -14.93
CA MET A 1 9.35 11.98 -13.85
C MET A 1 10.34 11.56 -12.76
N LYS A 2 10.17 11.99 -11.50
CA LYS A 2 11.02 11.47 -10.41
C LYS A 2 10.72 9.97 -10.22
N PRO A 3 11.73 9.12 -9.97
CA PRO A 3 11.52 7.74 -9.58
C PRO A 3 10.59 7.69 -8.36
N VAL A 4 9.59 6.81 -8.38
CA VAL A 4 8.76 6.57 -7.20
C VAL A 4 9.46 5.48 -6.41
N CYS A 5 10.00 5.83 -5.24
CA CYS A 5 10.40 4.84 -4.25
C CYS A 5 9.13 4.44 -3.49
N LEU A 6 8.70 3.19 -3.67
CA LEU A 6 7.54 2.66 -2.97
C LEU A 6 8.00 2.05 -1.65
N GLU A 7 7.83 2.79 -0.56
CA GLU A 7 8.11 2.27 0.77
C GLU A 7 7.21 1.07 1.10
N PRO A 8 7.67 0.10 1.93
CA PRO A 8 6.90 -1.11 2.26
C PRO A 8 5.47 -0.83 2.74
N ARG A 9 5.28 0.25 3.50
CA ARG A 9 3.96 0.66 4.00
C ARG A 9 3.04 1.11 2.88
N SER A 10 3.53 1.92 1.95
CA SER A 10 2.79 2.35 0.75
C SER A 10 2.47 1.15 -0.15
N ALA A 11 3.42 0.21 -0.28
CA ALA A 11 3.22 -1.03 -1.03
C ALA A 11 2.11 -1.89 -0.41
N ALA A 12 2.07 -2.01 0.92
CA ALA A 12 1.01 -2.76 1.61
C ALA A 12 -0.39 -2.16 1.35
N VAL A 13 -0.52 -0.83 1.39
CA VAL A 13 -1.79 -0.15 1.07
C VAL A 13 -2.20 -0.39 -0.38
N LEU A 14 -1.28 -0.26 -1.34
CA LEU A 14 -1.58 -0.56 -2.75
C LEU A 14 -1.94 -2.03 -2.97
N ALA A 15 -1.24 -2.97 -2.32
CA ALA A 15 -1.57 -4.39 -2.39
C ALA A 15 -2.98 -4.66 -1.86
N ARG A 16 -3.38 -3.98 -0.78
CA ARG A 16 -4.73 -4.06 -0.23
C ARG A 16 -5.79 -3.50 -1.19
N MET A 17 -5.51 -2.39 -1.86
CA MET A 17 -6.38 -1.80 -2.88
C MET A 17 -6.55 -2.73 -4.08
N VAL A 18 -5.46 -3.31 -4.58
CA VAL A 18 -5.51 -4.32 -5.65
C VAL A 18 -6.34 -5.53 -5.22
N ALA A 19 -6.13 -6.02 -4.01
CA ALA A 19 -6.86 -7.19 -3.50
C ALA A 19 -8.35 -6.90 -3.26
N ALA A 20 -8.74 -5.64 -3.01
CA ALA A 20 -10.13 -5.26 -2.82
C ALA A 20 -10.91 -5.24 -4.14
N ASP A 21 -10.26 -4.89 -5.26
CA ASP A 21 -10.87 -4.66 -6.57
C ASP A 21 -12.09 -3.71 -6.53
N ARG A 22 -12.03 -2.72 -5.63
CA ARG A 22 -13.03 -1.67 -5.45
C ARG A 22 -12.41 -0.49 -4.73
N PRO A 23 -13.08 0.68 -4.70
CA PRO A 23 -12.70 1.74 -3.80
C PRO A 23 -12.63 1.27 -2.34
N VAL A 24 -11.56 1.66 -1.66
CA VAL A 24 -11.28 1.33 -0.26
C VAL A 24 -11.40 2.60 0.57
N SER A 25 -12.13 2.53 1.68
CA SER A 25 -12.29 3.66 2.58
C SER A 25 -11.01 3.96 3.38
N ALA A 26 -10.83 5.21 3.80
CA ALA A 26 -9.76 5.58 4.72
C ALA A 26 -9.78 4.71 5.99
N MET A 27 -10.97 4.45 6.54
CA MET A 27 -11.11 3.61 7.73
C MET A 27 -10.59 2.18 7.48
N GLU A 28 -10.92 1.56 6.35
CA GLU A 28 -10.41 0.22 6.01
C GLU A 28 -8.89 0.22 5.89
N ILE A 29 -8.30 1.23 5.22
CA ILE A 29 -6.84 1.35 5.11
C ILE A 29 -6.18 1.45 6.48
N GLY A 30 -6.72 2.30 7.37
CA GLY A 30 -6.16 2.48 8.71
C GLY A 30 -6.30 1.23 9.58
N ARG A 31 -7.48 0.60 9.59
CA ARG A 31 -7.72 -0.63 10.36
C ARG A 31 -6.81 -1.76 9.91
N ASP A 32 -6.69 -1.96 8.59
CA ASP A 32 -5.94 -3.07 8.01
C ASP A 32 -4.41 -2.86 8.12
N SER A 33 -3.96 -1.69 8.59
CA SER A 33 -2.53 -1.42 8.85
C SER A 33 -1.96 -2.14 10.08
N GLY A 34 -2.82 -2.55 11.02
CA GLY A 34 -2.41 -3.19 12.28
C GLY A 34 -1.73 -2.26 13.30
N LEU A 35 -1.55 -0.97 13.01
CA LEU A 35 -0.82 -0.03 13.90
C LEU A 35 -1.62 0.36 15.15
N TYR A 36 -2.95 0.34 15.08
CA TYR A 36 -3.85 0.65 16.19
C TYR A 36 -4.92 -0.43 16.32
N PRO A 37 -4.59 -1.61 16.85
CA PRO A 37 -5.54 -2.74 16.90
C PRO A 37 -6.80 -2.43 17.73
N ASN A 38 -6.68 -1.56 18.74
CA ASN A 38 -7.79 -1.11 19.58
C ASN A 38 -8.26 0.32 19.22
N GLY A 39 -7.95 0.78 18.00
CA GLY A 39 -8.33 2.11 17.52
C GLY A 39 -9.85 2.24 17.34
N THR A 40 -10.34 3.48 17.41
CA THR A 40 -11.74 3.76 17.04
C THR A 40 -11.88 3.90 15.53
N SER A 41 -13.12 3.89 15.02
CA SER A 41 -13.39 4.19 13.61
C SER A 41 -12.79 5.53 13.16
N GLN A 42 -12.80 6.54 14.05
CA GLN A 42 -12.19 7.84 13.78
C GLN A 42 -10.67 7.72 13.67
N THR A 43 -10.03 7.06 14.64
CA THR A 43 -8.57 6.82 14.64
C THR A 43 -8.13 6.12 13.36
N TRP A 44 -8.86 5.10 12.92
CA TRP A 44 -8.55 4.40 11.68
C TRP A 44 -8.79 5.26 10.43
N ALA A 45 -9.84 6.08 10.41
CA ALA A 45 -10.07 6.99 9.29
C ALA A 45 -8.94 8.02 9.14
N GLU A 46 -8.49 8.63 10.25
CA GLU A 46 -7.37 9.57 10.27
C GLU A 46 -6.07 8.90 9.86
N LEU A 47 -5.79 7.71 10.38
CA LEU A 47 -4.63 6.93 10.00
C LEU A 47 -4.64 6.57 8.51
N GLY A 48 -5.76 6.09 7.98
CA GLY A 48 -5.85 5.75 6.56
C GLY A 48 -5.72 6.96 5.64
N LEU A 49 -6.17 8.15 6.05
CA LEU A 49 -5.90 9.40 5.34
C LEU A 49 -4.40 9.69 5.27
N SER A 50 -3.70 9.53 6.39
CA SER A 50 -2.25 9.70 6.46
C SER A 50 -1.52 8.68 5.57
N LEU A 51 -1.91 7.41 5.64
CA LEU A 51 -1.33 6.33 4.84
C LEU A 51 -1.59 6.49 3.33
N ALA A 52 -2.72 7.08 2.94
CA ALA A 52 -3.04 7.37 1.54
C ALA A 52 -2.27 8.60 1.01
N GLY A 53 -1.80 9.51 1.86
CA GLY A 53 -1.12 10.75 1.49
C GLY A 53 -0.02 10.57 0.43
N PRO A 54 1.02 9.75 0.71
CA PRO A 54 2.10 9.50 -0.25
C PRO A 54 1.60 8.89 -1.58
N LEU A 55 0.55 8.06 -1.54
CA LEU A 55 -0.02 7.48 -2.75
C LEU A 55 -0.69 8.53 -3.64
N LEU A 56 -1.34 9.52 -3.03
CA LEU A 56 -1.95 10.65 -3.75
C LEU A 56 -0.86 11.57 -4.34
N GLU A 57 0.16 11.90 -3.55
CA GLU A 57 1.29 12.73 -3.98
C GLU A 57 2.00 12.14 -5.21
N HIS A 58 2.15 10.81 -5.23
CA HIS A 58 2.74 10.08 -6.35
C HIS A 58 1.74 9.63 -7.42
N ARG A 59 0.46 10.03 -7.33
CA ARG A 59 -0.61 9.65 -8.28
C ARG A 59 -0.76 8.13 -8.48
N LEU A 60 -0.49 7.36 -7.44
CA LEU A 60 -0.67 5.90 -7.39
C LEU A 60 -2.11 5.53 -6.98
N ALA A 61 -2.79 6.45 -6.31
CA ALA A 61 -4.22 6.36 -5.98
C ALA A 61 -4.88 7.72 -6.20
N PHE A 62 -6.21 7.75 -6.23
CA PHE A 62 -7.01 8.97 -6.29
C PHE A 62 -8.21 8.88 -5.36
N LYS A 63 -8.78 10.03 -4.98
CA LYS A 63 -10.01 10.09 -4.18
C LYS A 63 -11.22 9.76 -5.06
N ALA A 64 -11.95 8.70 -4.72
CA ALA A 64 -13.12 8.22 -5.47
C ALA A 64 -14.46 8.63 -4.83
N GLY A 65 -14.46 9.04 -3.55
CA GLY A 65 -15.67 9.42 -2.82
C GLY A 65 -15.39 10.36 -1.64
N ARG A 66 -16.43 11.06 -1.17
CA ARG A 66 -16.32 12.10 -0.11
C ARG A 66 -16.77 11.64 1.27
N ARG A 67 -17.80 10.78 1.38
CA ARG A 67 -18.33 10.28 2.67
C ARG A 67 -18.87 8.85 2.55
N PRO A 68 -18.22 7.84 3.17
CA PRO A 68 -16.87 7.93 3.74
C PRO A 68 -15.83 8.31 2.67
N ILE A 69 -14.69 8.89 3.08
CA ILE A 69 -13.61 9.17 2.12
C ILE A 69 -13.11 7.83 1.59
N GLN A 70 -13.12 7.69 0.26
CA GLN A 70 -12.73 6.48 -0.44
C GLN A 70 -11.62 6.78 -1.44
N PHE A 71 -10.78 5.78 -1.66
CA PHE A 71 -9.65 5.82 -2.55
C PHE A 71 -9.71 4.66 -3.53
N ASP A 72 -9.33 4.91 -4.76
CA ASP A 72 -9.19 3.89 -5.78
C ASP A 72 -7.78 3.95 -6.39
N ILE A 73 -7.31 2.82 -6.88
CA ILE A 73 -5.95 2.66 -7.40
C ILE A 73 -5.89 3.11 -8.86
N THR A 74 -4.84 3.86 -9.22
CA THR A 74 -4.60 4.20 -10.63
C THR A 74 -3.90 3.04 -11.33
N GLU A 75 -3.92 3.03 -12.66
CA GLU A 75 -3.11 2.07 -13.44
C GLU A 75 -1.61 2.18 -13.10
N ARG A 76 -1.14 3.41 -12.85
CA ARG A 76 0.22 3.65 -12.36
C ARG A 76 0.49 2.96 -11.01
N GLY A 77 -0.48 3.01 -10.09
CA GLY A 77 -0.42 2.31 -8.81
C GLY A 77 -0.33 0.78 -8.99
N ARG A 78 -1.15 0.21 -9.89
CA ARG A 78 -1.11 -1.22 -10.22
C ARG A 78 0.24 -1.66 -10.77
N ILE A 79 0.81 -0.90 -11.71
CA ILE A 79 2.14 -1.15 -12.26
C ILE A 79 3.21 -1.06 -11.16
N ALA A 80 3.14 -0.03 -10.31
CA ALA A 80 4.12 0.19 -9.24
C ALA A 80 4.15 -0.99 -8.25
N ILE A 81 2.98 -1.49 -7.82
CA ILE A 81 2.93 -2.62 -6.88
C ILE A 81 3.34 -3.94 -7.55
N ALA A 82 3.02 -4.14 -8.83
CA ALA A 82 3.49 -5.32 -9.57
C ALA A 82 5.02 -5.37 -9.65
N LEU A 83 5.65 -4.26 -10.00
CA LEU A 83 7.12 -4.15 -10.04
C LEU A 83 7.75 -4.36 -8.66
N PHE A 84 7.17 -3.76 -7.62
CA PHE A 84 7.62 -3.96 -6.24
C PHE A 84 7.60 -5.44 -5.84
N ARG A 85 6.52 -6.18 -6.14
CA ARG A 85 6.41 -7.61 -5.84
C ARG A 85 7.46 -8.45 -6.57
N ILE A 86 7.73 -8.16 -7.84
CA ILE A 86 8.77 -8.86 -8.63
C ILE A 86 10.16 -8.64 -8.00
N ILE A 87 10.50 -7.39 -7.69
CA ILE A 87 11.80 -7.05 -7.10
C ILE A 87 11.96 -7.70 -5.72
N ALA A 88 10.95 -7.59 -4.86
CA ALA A 88 10.96 -8.17 -3.52
C ALA A 88 11.12 -9.70 -3.56
N THR A 89 10.42 -10.38 -4.48
CA THR A 89 10.52 -11.85 -4.64
C THR A 89 11.94 -12.26 -5.06
N ARG A 90 12.52 -11.58 -6.05
CA ARG A 90 13.89 -11.87 -6.51
C ARG A 90 14.93 -11.65 -5.42
N GLN A 91 14.77 -10.60 -4.61
CA GLN A 91 15.67 -10.33 -3.48
C GLN A 91 15.58 -11.42 -2.42
N PHE A 92 14.38 -11.88 -2.11
CA PHE A 92 14.14 -12.99 -1.17
C PHE A 92 14.78 -14.29 -1.66
N GLU A 93 14.57 -14.68 -2.93
CA GLU A 93 15.21 -15.86 -3.53
C GLU A 93 16.73 -15.77 -3.51
N THR A 94 17.28 -14.59 -3.78
CA THR A 94 18.73 -14.35 -3.75
C THR A 94 19.29 -14.47 -2.33
N ALA A 95 18.56 -13.98 -1.32
CA ALA A 95 18.96 -14.08 0.08
C ALA A 95 19.00 -15.56 0.54
N GLN A 96 17.97 -16.34 0.23
CA GLN A 96 17.93 -17.77 0.57
C GLN A 96 19.09 -18.56 -0.07
N ARG A 97 19.43 -18.28 -1.34
CA ARG A 97 20.56 -18.94 -2.00
C ARG A 97 21.89 -18.67 -1.30
N LYS A 98 22.10 -17.46 -0.77
CA LYS A 98 23.34 -17.11 -0.05
C LYS A 98 23.44 -17.83 1.31
N GLU A 99 22.33 -18.05 2.01
CA GLU A 99 22.30 -18.80 3.26
C GLU A 99 22.65 -20.28 3.05
N VAL A 100 22.14 -20.90 1.98
CA VAL A 100 22.44 -22.30 1.64
C VAL A 100 23.92 -22.51 1.26
N VAL A 101 24.57 -21.52 0.64
CA VAL A 101 26.00 -21.60 0.27
C VAL A 101 26.93 -21.30 1.46
N SER A 102 26.41 -20.70 2.53
CA SER A 102 27.18 -20.32 3.74
C SER A 102 26.99 -21.28 4.91
N SER A 103 26.19 -22.36 4.74
CA SER A 103 25.94 -23.41 5.73
C SER A 103 26.61 -24.71 5.30
#